data_AF-A0AAD8VQW8-F1
#
_entry.id   AF-A0AAD8VQW8-F1
#
_cell.length_a   1.000
_cell.length_b   1.000
_cell.length_c   1.000
_cell.angle_alpha   90.00
_cell.angle_beta   90.00
_cell.angle_gamma   90.00
#
_symmetry.space_group_name_H-M   'P 1'
#
loop_
_entity.id
_entity.type
_entity.pdbx_description
1 polymer ?
#
loop_
_entity_poly.entity_id
_entity_poly.type
_entity_poly.pdbx_seq_one_letter_code
_entity_poly.pdbx_strand_id
1 'polypeptide(L)'
;MLSRDKYCTLVILCPKWSLAQYFDSSNTTTKKDYMRIRGVLDEAILGYSKNGGTFDKKGQYIRPGTKKLGFKHVFDFPCIKQPAGSIKEAFYVLHHLKGFVEDAEMMCLPPSQDDVLRRVRGGGCEEWEDCKKHVHKFSGNFYKGYPTRHEVVAKWKKHQSNKSKMKMKTFVVLSLLLTIVAAVLYFILV
;
A
#
# COMPACT_ATOMS: atom_id res chain seq x y z
N MET A 1 -1.55 -5.29 25.29
CA MET A 1 -1.45 -4.10 24.44
C MET A 1 -1.09 -4.55 23.02
N LEU A 2 -2.04 -4.52 22.07
CA LEU A 2 -1.80 -4.87 20.67
C LEU A 2 -0.98 -3.73 20.04
N SER A 3 0.34 -3.92 19.86
CA SER A 3 1.13 -2.98 19.04
C SER A 3 0.71 -3.19 17.58
N ARG A 4 0.51 -2.08 16.85
CA ARG A 4 0.06 -2.06 15.44
C ARG A 4 1.03 -2.75 14.48
N ASP A 5 2.20 -3.16 14.98
CA ASP A 5 3.34 -3.60 14.17
C ASP A 5 3.64 -5.09 14.37
N LYS A 6 2.93 -5.76 15.31
CA LYS A 6 3.16 -7.16 15.69
C LYS A 6 2.27 -8.18 14.97
N TYR A 7 1.18 -7.74 14.35
CA TYR A 7 0.23 -8.64 13.69
C TYR A 7 -0.38 -7.93 12.48
N CYS A 8 0.17 -8.18 11.29
CA CYS A 8 -0.32 -7.59 10.05
C CYS A 8 -0.65 -8.68 9.03
N THR A 9 -1.78 -8.56 8.36
CA THR A 9 -2.20 -9.44 7.26
C THR A 9 -2.80 -8.56 6.19
N LEU A 10 -2.41 -8.80 4.93
CA LEU A 10 -3.06 -8.13 3.80
C LEU A 10 -4.34 -8.91 3.47
N VAL A 11 -5.48 -8.22 3.47
CA VAL A 11 -6.76 -8.80 3.05
C VAL A 11 -7.23 -8.10 1.79
N ILE A 12 -7.30 -8.85 0.69
CA ILE A 12 -7.85 -8.35 -0.58
C ILE A 12 -9.33 -8.69 -0.63
N LEU A 13 -10.16 -7.66 -0.77
CA LEU A 13 -11.61 -7.80 -0.88
C LEU A 13 -12.04 -7.62 -2.34
N CYS A 14 -12.80 -8.57 -2.84
CA CYS A 14 -13.47 -8.51 -4.14
C CYS A 14 -14.99 -8.61 -3.91
N PRO A 15 -15.68 -7.52 -3.54
CA PRO A 15 -17.11 -7.55 -3.20
C PRO A 15 -17.98 -8.10 -4.33
N LYS A 16 -17.66 -7.77 -5.59
CA LYS A 16 -18.36 -8.26 -6.78
C LYS A 16 -18.45 -9.79 -6.84
N TRP A 17 -17.42 -10.47 -6.33
CA TRP A 17 -17.29 -11.94 -6.31
C TRP A 17 -17.40 -12.51 -4.90
N SER A 18 -17.90 -11.72 -3.94
CA SER A 18 -17.99 -12.10 -2.53
C SER A 18 -16.74 -12.83 -2.03
N LEU A 19 -15.54 -12.39 -2.41
CA LEU A 19 -14.28 -13.07 -2.08
C LEU A 19 -13.42 -12.20 -1.16
N ALA A 20 -12.88 -12.81 -0.10
CA ALA A 20 -11.90 -12.20 0.78
C ALA A 20 -10.66 -13.11 0.85
N GLN A 21 -9.57 -12.66 0.25
CA GLN A 21 -8.30 -13.38 0.16
C GLN A 21 -7.32 -12.85 1.22
N TYR A 22 -6.77 -13.74 2.05
CA TYR A 22 -5.83 -13.38 3.11
C TYR A 22 -4.42 -13.76 2.67
N PHE A 23 -3.52 -12.78 2.69
CA PHE A 23 -2.09 -12.94 2.47
C PHE A 23 -1.40 -12.89 3.83
N ASP A 24 -1.25 -14.07 4.42
CA ASP A 24 -0.66 -14.24 5.73
C ASP A 24 0.80 -14.64 5.62
N SER A 25 1.72 -13.78 6.05
CA SER A 25 3.15 -14.09 6.07
C SER A 25 3.57 -14.99 7.21
N SER A 26 2.70 -15.26 8.20
CA SER A 26 3.05 -16.10 9.34
C SER A 26 3.47 -17.50 8.91
N ASN A 27 4.45 -18.06 9.63
CA ASN A 27 4.89 -19.42 9.36
C ASN A 27 3.77 -20.42 9.71
N THR A 28 3.85 -21.63 9.17
CA THR A 28 2.82 -22.68 9.35
C THR A 28 2.58 -23.07 10.80
N THR A 29 3.54 -22.79 11.69
CA THR A 29 3.50 -23.13 13.13
C THR A 29 2.65 -22.17 13.96
N THR A 30 2.41 -20.94 13.49
CA THR A 30 1.63 -19.92 14.20
C THR A 30 0.52 -19.38 13.30
N LYS A 31 -0.66 -20.00 13.35
CA LYS A 31 -1.83 -19.52 12.61
C LYS A 31 -2.47 -18.34 13.35
N LYS A 32 -2.67 -17.23 12.65
CA LYS A 32 -3.45 -16.09 13.15
C LYS A 32 -4.93 -16.46 13.24
N ASP A 33 -5.59 -15.98 14.28
CA ASP A 33 -7.04 -16.10 14.42
C ASP A 33 -7.75 -14.99 13.63
N TYR A 34 -8.49 -15.39 12.60
CA TYR A 34 -9.26 -14.49 11.75
C TYR A 34 -10.76 -14.45 12.09
N MET A 35 -11.23 -15.13 13.14
CA MET A 35 -12.66 -15.27 13.44
C MET A 35 -13.39 -13.92 13.54
N ARG A 36 -12.79 -12.95 14.24
CA ARG A 36 -13.40 -11.63 14.41
C ARG A 36 -13.47 -10.84 13.11
N ILE A 37 -12.38 -10.78 12.33
CA ILE A 37 -12.36 -10.02 11.08
C ILE A 37 -13.29 -10.64 10.04
N ARG A 38 -13.42 -11.98 10.01
CA ARG A 38 -14.41 -12.67 9.17
C ARG A 38 -15.82 -12.19 9.44
N GLY A 39 -16.22 -12.17 10.72
CA GLY A 39 -17.55 -11.70 11.12
C GLY A 39 -17.81 -10.26 10.69
N VAL A 40 -16.84 -9.36 10.88
CA VAL A 40 -16.95 -7.96 10.46
C VAL A 40 -17.10 -7.83 8.95
N LEU A 41 -16.30 -8.57 8.16
CA LEU A 41 -16.36 -8.53 6.71
C LEU A 41 -17.67 -9.11 6.17
N ASP A 42 -18.17 -10.19 6.77
CA ASP A 42 -19.46 -10.77 6.43
C ASP A 42 -20.64 -9.81 6.66
N GLU A 43 -20.62 -9.03 7.73
CA GLU A 43 -21.63 -7.99 7.96
C GLU A 43 -21.43 -6.81 7.01
N ALA A 44 -20.19 -6.47 6.67
CA ALA A 44 -19.88 -5.39 5.73
C ALA A 44 -20.42 -5.68 4.32
N ILE A 45 -20.30 -6.92 3.81
CA ILE A 45 -20.84 -7.27 2.48
C ILE A 45 -22.37 -7.29 2.44
N LEU A 46 -23.01 -7.67 3.55
CA LEU A 46 -24.46 -7.53 3.71
C LEU A 46 -24.87 -6.04 3.64
N GLY A 47 -24.16 -5.18 4.35
CA GLY A 47 -24.36 -3.73 4.27
C GLY A 47 -24.13 -3.18 2.87
N TYR A 48 -23.07 -3.61 2.19
CA TYR A 48 -22.77 -3.23 0.80
C TYR A 48 -23.93 -3.61 -0.14
N SER A 49 -24.46 -4.84 -0.02
CA SER A 49 -25.60 -5.30 -0.82
C SER A 49 -26.87 -4.46 -0.56
N LYS A 50 -27.21 -4.21 0.70
CA LYS A 50 -28.39 -3.41 1.09
C LYS A 50 -28.36 -1.98 0.54
N ASN A 51 -27.15 -1.43 0.34
CA ASN A 51 -26.94 -0.09 -0.19
C ASN A 51 -26.77 -0.06 -1.72
N GLY A 52 -27.24 -1.08 -2.44
CA GLY A 52 -27.21 -1.13 -3.91
C GLY A 52 -25.87 -1.60 -4.50
N GLY A 53 -25.02 -2.24 -3.71
CA GLY A 53 -23.78 -2.85 -4.18
C GLY A 53 -24.02 -3.88 -5.29
N THR A 54 -23.12 -3.93 -6.27
CA THR A 54 -23.26 -4.81 -7.44
C THR A 54 -22.48 -6.11 -7.25
N PHE A 55 -23.05 -7.20 -7.76
CA PHE A 55 -22.47 -8.54 -7.66
C PHE A 55 -22.53 -9.24 -9.01
N ASP A 56 -21.53 -10.07 -9.28
CA ASP A 56 -21.66 -11.07 -10.31
C ASP A 56 -22.61 -12.18 -9.83
N LYS A 57 -23.60 -12.56 -10.64
CA LYS A 57 -24.57 -13.59 -10.27
C LYS A 57 -23.91 -14.94 -9.95
N LYS A 58 -22.78 -15.26 -10.61
CA LYS A 58 -22.01 -16.49 -10.37
C LYS A 58 -20.98 -16.35 -9.25
N GLY A 59 -20.73 -15.12 -8.81
CA GLY A 59 -19.71 -14.79 -7.81
C GLY A 59 -20.24 -14.69 -6.38
N GLN A 60 -21.55 -14.68 -6.16
CA GLN A 60 -22.09 -14.53 -4.81
C GLN A 60 -21.79 -15.76 -3.95
N TYR A 61 -21.37 -15.50 -2.71
CA TYR A 61 -21.19 -16.53 -1.70
C TYR A 61 -22.26 -16.43 -0.62
N ILE A 62 -23.07 -17.48 -0.51
CA ILE A 62 -24.07 -17.61 0.55
C ILE A 62 -23.50 -18.50 1.65
N ARG A 63 -23.50 -17.98 2.88
CA ARG A 63 -22.94 -18.66 4.04
C ARG A 63 -23.76 -19.91 4.40
N PRO A 64 -23.12 -21.08 4.52
CA PRO A 64 -23.75 -22.27 5.07
C PRO A 64 -24.33 -21.99 6.46
N GLY A 65 -25.51 -22.55 6.75
CA GLY A 65 -26.18 -22.42 8.05
C GLY A 65 -27.00 -21.15 8.25
N THR A 66 -26.52 -19.99 7.78
CA THR A 66 -27.28 -18.72 7.95
C THR A 66 -28.11 -18.33 6.73
N LYS A 67 -27.80 -18.88 5.55
CA LYS A 67 -28.38 -18.50 4.24
C LYS A 67 -28.23 -17.01 3.92
N LYS A 68 -27.31 -16.31 4.59
CA LYS A 68 -27.01 -14.89 4.36
C LYS A 68 -25.83 -14.74 3.42
N LEU A 69 -25.79 -13.65 2.66
CA LEU A 69 -24.59 -13.23 1.94
C LEU A 69 -23.41 -13.12 2.92
N GLY A 70 -22.23 -13.49 2.45
CA GLY A 70 -20.97 -13.34 3.17
C GLY A 70 -19.81 -13.34 2.20
N PHE A 71 -18.60 -13.23 2.74
CA PHE A 71 -17.40 -13.44 1.95
C PHE A 71 -17.01 -14.93 1.98
N LYS A 72 -16.69 -15.48 0.82
CA LYS A 72 -15.86 -16.68 0.72
C LYS A 72 -14.45 -16.28 1.19
N HIS A 73 -14.06 -16.76 2.36
CA HIS A 73 -12.76 -16.47 2.92
C HIS A 73 -11.73 -17.52 2.47
N VAL A 74 -10.60 -17.08 1.95
CA VAL A 74 -9.51 -17.95 1.48
C VAL A 74 -8.22 -17.60 2.20
N PHE A 75 -7.69 -18.55 2.96
CA PHE A 75 -6.53 -18.37 3.84
C PHE A 75 -5.26 -19.02 3.30
N ASP A 76 -5.40 -20.07 2.48
CA ASP A 76 -4.28 -20.89 2.03
C ASP A 76 -3.68 -20.39 0.71
N PHE A 77 -3.68 -19.08 0.50
CA PHE A 77 -3.02 -18.52 -0.68
C PHE A 77 -1.50 -18.73 -0.58
N PRO A 78 -0.84 -19.24 -1.64
CA PRO A 78 0.60 -19.46 -1.66
C PRO A 78 1.33 -18.12 -1.75
N CYS A 79 1.43 -17.42 -0.62
CA CYS A 79 2.17 -16.18 -0.47
C CYS A 79 3.49 -16.41 0.28
N ILE A 80 4.46 -15.52 0.03
CA ILE A 80 5.78 -15.55 0.67
C ILE A 80 5.61 -15.51 2.19
N LYS A 81 6.29 -16.43 2.88
CA LYS A 81 6.29 -16.55 4.34
C LYS A 81 7.52 -15.91 4.95
N GLN A 82 7.36 -15.39 6.16
CA GLN A 82 8.48 -14.85 6.91
C GLN A 82 9.32 -15.96 7.55
N PRO A 83 10.64 -15.75 7.71
CA PRO A 83 11.49 -16.64 8.50
C PRO A 83 10.98 -16.80 9.93
N ALA A 84 11.29 -17.94 10.57
CA ALA A 84 10.96 -18.17 11.97
C ALA A 84 11.54 -17.07 12.87
N GLY A 85 10.72 -16.53 13.78
CA GLY A 85 11.13 -15.45 14.68
C GLY A 85 11.16 -14.04 14.06
N SER A 86 10.84 -13.89 12.77
CA SER A 86 10.70 -12.57 12.14
C SER A 86 9.59 -11.75 12.81
N ILE A 87 9.87 -10.47 13.01
CA ILE A 87 8.90 -9.46 13.50
C ILE A 87 8.52 -8.45 12.41
N LYS A 88 8.84 -8.73 11.14
CA LYS A 88 8.67 -7.80 10.01
C LYS A 88 7.29 -7.90 9.34
N GLU A 89 6.24 -8.08 10.12
CA GLU A 89 4.86 -8.29 9.63
C GLU A 89 4.40 -7.21 8.64
N ALA A 90 4.64 -5.93 8.97
CA ALA A 90 4.29 -4.81 8.09
C ALA A 90 5.06 -4.82 6.75
N PHE A 91 6.34 -5.24 6.76
CA PHE A 91 7.13 -5.37 5.54
C PHE A 91 6.51 -6.41 4.60
N TYR A 92 6.13 -7.58 5.13
CA TYR A 92 5.54 -8.63 4.32
C TYR A 92 4.17 -8.24 3.77
N VAL A 93 3.36 -7.48 4.53
CA VAL A 93 2.11 -6.92 4.00
C VAL A 93 2.35 -6.00 2.81
N LEU A 94 3.36 -5.12 2.88
CA LEU A 94 3.73 -4.25 1.75
C LEU A 94 4.28 -5.06 0.58
N HIS A 95 5.06 -6.10 0.86
CA HIS A 95 5.61 -6.99 -0.15
C HIS A 95 4.50 -7.78 -0.89
N HIS A 96 3.53 -8.33 -0.16
CA HIS A 96 2.37 -9.00 -0.75
C HIS A 96 1.51 -8.02 -1.56
N LEU A 97 1.33 -6.79 -1.09
CA LEU A 97 0.58 -5.77 -1.82
C LEU A 97 1.27 -5.42 -3.14
N LYS A 98 2.60 -5.31 -3.13
CA LYS A 98 3.39 -5.09 -4.35
C LYS A 98 3.21 -6.24 -5.35
N GLY A 99 3.40 -7.49 -4.91
CA GLY A 99 3.23 -8.65 -5.78
C GLY A 99 1.81 -8.76 -6.35
N PHE A 100 0.78 -8.55 -5.53
CA PHE A 100 -0.61 -8.56 -5.99
C PHE A 100 -0.88 -7.52 -7.09
N VAL A 101 -0.30 -6.32 -6.95
CA VAL A 101 -0.41 -5.25 -7.94
C VAL A 101 0.31 -5.61 -9.24
N GLU A 102 1.51 -6.16 -9.16
CA GLU A 102 2.30 -6.58 -10.33
C GLU A 102 1.58 -7.72 -11.09
N ASP A 103 1.06 -8.72 -10.37
CA ASP A 103 0.30 -9.83 -10.96
C ASP A 103 -0.99 -9.34 -11.65
N ALA A 104 -1.70 -8.40 -11.03
CA ALA A 104 -2.90 -7.78 -11.58
C ALA A 104 -2.64 -7.05 -12.92
N GLU A 105 -1.47 -6.42 -13.04
CA GLU A 105 -1.03 -5.75 -14.27
C GLU A 105 -0.60 -6.73 -15.35
N MET A 106 0.18 -7.76 -14.99
CA MET A 106 0.60 -8.80 -15.94
C MET A 106 -0.59 -9.57 -16.51
N MET A 107 -1.68 -9.72 -15.75
CA MET A 107 -2.92 -10.37 -16.20
C MET A 107 -3.88 -9.44 -16.97
N CYS A 108 -3.47 -8.23 -17.35
CA CYS A 108 -4.27 -7.29 -18.16
C CYS A 108 -5.66 -6.98 -17.56
N LEU A 109 -5.77 -6.76 -16.25
CA LEU A 109 -6.99 -6.16 -15.69
C LEU A 109 -7.18 -4.74 -16.27
N PRO A 110 -8.41 -4.37 -16.70
CA PRO A 110 -8.63 -3.23 -17.57
C PRO A 110 -8.15 -1.89 -16.97
N PRO A 111 -7.80 -0.89 -17.81
CA PRO A 111 -6.88 0.23 -17.51
C PRO A 111 -7.37 1.27 -16.48
N SER A 112 -8.50 1.02 -15.81
CA SER A 112 -9.10 1.97 -14.89
C SER A 112 -8.34 2.13 -13.55
N GLN A 113 -7.36 1.26 -13.26
CA GLN A 113 -6.62 1.23 -11.98
C GLN A 113 -5.20 1.83 -12.00
N ASP A 114 -4.75 2.38 -13.13
CA ASP A 114 -3.35 2.77 -13.38
C ASP A 114 -2.66 3.67 -12.33
N ASP A 115 -3.35 4.59 -11.62
CA ASP A 115 -2.65 5.49 -10.68
C ASP A 115 -2.30 4.87 -9.32
N VAL A 116 -3.07 3.90 -8.83
CA VAL A 116 -2.73 3.19 -7.59
C VAL A 116 -1.53 2.29 -7.86
N LEU A 117 -1.55 1.61 -9.01
CA LEU A 117 -0.54 0.66 -9.42
C LEU A 117 0.79 1.36 -9.74
N ARG A 118 0.76 2.55 -10.38
CA ARG A 118 1.97 3.39 -10.60
C ARG A 118 2.66 3.86 -9.31
N ARG A 119 1.90 4.06 -8.22
CA ARG A 119 2.46 4.48 -6.92
C ARG A 119 3.20 3.34 -6.22
N VAL A 120 2.73 2.11 -6.40
CA VAL A 120 3.40 0.90 -5.92
C VAL A 120 4.66 0.61 -6.73
N ARG A 121 4.63 0.77 -8.07
CA ARG A 121 5.82 0.65 -8.95
C ARG A 121 6.94 1.64 -8.58
N GLY A 122 6.62 2.86 -8.19
CA GLY A 122 7.61 3.91 -7.89
C GLY A 122 8.31 3.78 -6.53
N GLY A 123 7.96 2.77 -5.73
CA GLY A 123 8.44 2.58 -4.36
C GLY A 123 8.98 1.18 -4.12
N GLY A 124 9.81 0.66 -5.03
CA GLY A 124 10.48 -0.63 -4.86
C GLY A 124 11.18 -0.71 -3.50
N CYS A 125 10.54 -1.35 -2.53
CA CYS A 125 11.17 -1.78 -1.30
C CYS A 125 11.53 -3.25 -1.45
N GLU A 126 12.72 -3.50 -1.94
CA GLU A 126 13.28 -4.85 -1.84
C GLU A 126 13.75 -5.09 -0.39
N GLU A 127 14.16 -4.02 0.28
CA GLU A 127 14.55 -4.04 1.70
C GLU A 127 13.63 -3.18 2.58
N TRP A 128 13.58 -3.53 3.87
CA TRP A 128 12.83 -2.78 4.88
C TRP A 128 13.25 -1.31 4.99
N GLU A 129 14.53 -1.03 4.80
CA GLU A 129 15.08 0.33 4.88
C GLU A 129 14.57 1.24 3.76
N ASP A 130 14.34 0.69 2.56
CA ASP A 130 13.76 1.43 1.44
C ASP A 130 12.32 1.87 1.75
N CYS A 131 11.56 0.99 2.39
CA CYS A 131 10.20 1.29 2.81
C CYS A 131 10.14 2.34 3.91
N LYS A 132 11.02 2.25 4.91
CA LYS A 132 11.15 3.30 5.93
C LYS A 132 11.53 4.64 5.29
N LYS A 133 12.51 4.66 4.39
CA LYS A 133 12.93 5.87 3.66
C LYS A 133 11.81 6.45 2.80
N HIS A 134 10.91 5.62 2.28
CA HIS A 134 9.75 6.09 1.52
C HIS A 134 8.70 6.76 2.43
N VAL A 135 8.38 6.14 3.56
CA VAL A 135 7.38 6.64 4.51
C VAL A 135 7.86 7.90 5.24
N HIS A 136 9.13 7.93 5.68
CA HIS A 136 9.69 9.07 6.41
C HIS A 136 9.80 10.37 5.59
N LYS A 137 9.64 10.32 4.26
CA LYS A 137 9.54 11.53 3.41
C LYS A 137 8.24 12.31 3.63
N PHE A 138 7.24 11.69 4.27
CA PHE A 138 5.96 12.30 4.56
C PHE A 138 5.89 12.65 6.05
N SER A 139 5.81 13.93 6.39
CA SER A 139 5.63 14.37 7.76
C SER A 139 4.16 14.23 8.17
N GLY A 140 3.87 13.39 9.16
CA GLY A 140 2.54 13.20 9.76
C GLY A 140 1.68 12.11 9.11
N ASN A 141 0.61 11.71 9.81
CA ASN A 141 -0.35 10.72 9.32
C ASN A 141 -1.29 11.35 8.28
N PHE A 142 -0.87 11.43 7.02
CA PHE A 142 -1.73 11.86 5.91
C PHE A 142 -2.67 10.73 5.43
N TYR A 143 -3.40 10.10 6.36
CA TYR A 143 -4.58 9.29 6.03
C TYR A 143 -5.80 10.23 5.94
N LYS A 144 -5.77 11.20 5.03
CA LYS A 144 -6.93 12.09 4.81
C LYS A 144 -7.70 11.60 3.58
N GLY A 145 -8.97 11.29 3.82
CA GLY A 145 -9.97 10.94 2.82
C GLY A 145 -10.03 12.01 1.76
N TYR A 146 -9.45 11.70 0.62
CA TYR A 146 -9.68 12.45 -0.60
C TYR A 146 -10.97 11.93 -1.20
N PRO A 147 -11.99 12.78 -1.40
CA PRO A 147 -13.27 12.39 -2.00
C PRO A 147 -13.08 11.79 -3.40
N THR A 148 -12.02 12.18 -4.12
CA THR A 148 -11.77 11.72 -5.48
C THR A 148 -10.28 11.50 -5.76
N ARG A 149 -9.98 10.55 -6.66
CA ARG A 149 -8.64 10.24 -7.18
C ARG A 149 -7.94 11.47 -7.78
N HIS A 150 -8.68 12.32 -8.47
CA HIS A 150 -8.17 13.54 -9.12
C HIS A 150 -7.53 14.50 -8.11
N GLU A 151 -8.14 14.68 -6.94
CA GLU A 151 -7.59 15.55 -5.90
C GLU A 151 -6.24 15.04 -5.38
N VAL A 152 -6.12 13.72 -5.19
CA VAL A 152 -4.87 13.08 -4.75
C VAL A 152 -3.76 13.31 -5.78
N VAL A 153 -4.06 13.08 -7.06
CA VAL A 153 -3.08 13.22 -8.15
C VAL A 153 -2.64 14.68 -8.30
N ALA A 154 -3.56 15.64 -8.20
CA ALA A 154 -3.24 17.06 -8.27
C ALA A 154 -2.31 17.50 -7.12
N LYS A 155 -2.59 17.09 -5.88
CA LYS A 155 -1.72 17.41 -4.74
C LYS A 155 -0.34 16.75 -4.87
N TRP A 156 -0.28 15.51 -5.36
CA TRP A 156 1.00 14.82 -5.58
C TRP A 156 1.86 15.52 -6.63
N LYS A 157 1.27 15.89 -7.78
CA LYS A 157 1.96 16.66 -8.82
C LYS A 157 2.50 17.98 -8.27
N LYS A 158 1.72 18.69 -7.46
CA LYS A 158 2.15 19.92 -6.77
C LYS A 158 3.32 19.67 -5.81
N HIS A 159 3.28 18.59 -5.03
CA HIS A 159 4.37 18.23 -4.12
C HIS A 159 5.67 17.90 -4.88
N GLN A 160 5.61 17.12 -5.96
CA GLN A 160 6.78 16.83 -6.79
C GLN A 160 7.37 18.10 -7.42
N SER A 161 6.52 19.00 -7.94
CA SER A 161 6.96 20.29 -8.49
C SER A 161 7.65 21.17 -7.44
N ASN A 162 7.12 21.22 -6.22
CA ASN A 162 7.75 21.97 -5.13
C ASN A 162 9.11 21.38 -4.74
N LYS A 163 9.22 20.04 -4.74
CA LYS A 163 10.47 19.33 -4.46
C LYS A 163 11.54 19.59 -5.53
N SER A 164 11.18 19.61 -6.81
CA SER A 164 12.14 19.94 -7.88
C SER A 164 12.60 21.40 -7.80
N LYS A 165 11.69 22.34 -7.49
CA LYS A 165 12.03 23.74 -7.25
C LYS A 165 12.98 23.92 -6.06
N MET A 166 12.77 23.22 -4.94
CA MET A 166 13.69 23.28 -3.80
C MET A 166 15.07 22.75 -4.17
N LYS A 167 15.16 21.60 -4.85
CA LYS A 167 16.45 21.06 -5.31
C LYS A 167 17.21 22.04 -6.21
N MET A 168 16.52 22.69 -7.14
CA MET A 168 17.11 23.69 -8.04
C MET A 168 17.62 24.92 -7.27
N LYS A 169 16.85 25.42 -6.29
CA LYS A 169 17.30 26.53 -5.43
C LYS A 169 18.55 26.15 -4.63
N THR A 170 18.59 24.96 -4.04
CA THR A 170 19.76 24.47 -3.30
C THR A 170 20.99 24.37 -4.20
N PHE A 171 20.83 23.83 -5.42
CA PHE A 171 21.94 23.73 -6.38
C PHE A 171 22.48 25.11 -6.79
N VAL A 172 21.61 26.08 -7.07
CA VAL A 172 22.02 27.45 -7.42
C VAL A 172 22.79 28.11 -6.28
N VAL A 173 22.31 27.99 -5.04
CA VAL A 173 22.98 28.57 -3.86
C VAL A 173 24.36 27.92 -3.65
N LEU A 174 24.46 26.60 -3.77
CA LEU A 174 25.72 25.89 -3.61
C LEU A 174 26.74 26.30 -4.69
N SER A 175 26.27 26.41 -5.94
CA SER A 175 27.10 26.87 -7.06
C SER A 175 27.61 28.29 -6.85
N LEU A 176 26.78 29.20 -6.33
CA LEU A 176 27.17 30.58 -6.09
C LEU A 176 28.20 30.70 -4.95
N LEU A 177 28.05 29.89 -3.89
CA LEU A 177 29.01 29.85 -2.79
C LEU A 177 30.38 29.34 -3.27
N LEU A 178 30.39 28.29 -4.10
CA LEU A 178 31.62 27.74 -4.67
C LEU A 178 32.34 28.75 -5.57
N THR A 179 31.61 29.51 -6.40
CA THR A 179 32.23 30.54 -7.25
C THR A 179 32.79 31.70 -6.43
N ILE A 180 32.11 32.13 -5.37
CA ILE A 180 32.62 33.17 -4.46
C ILE A 180 33.91 32.70 -3.78
N VAL A 181 33.93 31.46 -3.24
CA VAL A 181 35.12 30.90 -2.59
C VAL A 181 36.29 30.79 -3.56
N ALA A 182 36.05 30.30 -4.79
CA ALA A 182 37.08 30.21 -5.82
C ALA A 182 37.64 31.59 -6.20
N ALA A 183 36.79 32.61 -6.32
CA ALA A 183 37.23 33.98 -6.61
C ALA A 183 38.09 34.56 -5.48
N VAL A 184 37.68 34.38 -4.22
CA VAL A 184 38.46 34.85 -3.06
C VAL A 184 39.82 34.16 -3.00
N LEU A 185 39.88 32.84 -3.22
CA LEU A 185 41.14 32.10 -3.26
C LEU A 185 42.06 32.58 -4.38
N TYR A 186 41.51 32.88 -5.56
CA TYR A 186 42.27 33.46 -6.67
C TYR A 186 42.90 34.82 -6.30
N PHE A 187 42.14 35.71 -5.65
CA PHE A 187 42.65 37.02 -5.20
C PHE A 187 43.70 36.94 -4.09
N ILE A 188 43.74 35.86 -3.31
CA ILE A 188 44.74 35.66 -2.25
C ILE A 188 46.04 35.06 -2.80
N LEU A 189 45.95 34.26 -3.87
CA LEU A 189 47.07 33.52 -4.45
C LEU A 189 47.78 34.27 -5.60
N VAL A 190 47.20 35.35 -6.11
CA VAL A 190 47.76 36.25 -7.12
C VAL A 190 48.23 37.53 -6.44
#